data_AF-A0A2D7Z8K0-F1
#
_entry.id   AF-A0A2D7Z8K0-F1
#
_cell.length_a   1.000
_cell.length_b   1.000
_cell.length_c   1.000
_cell.angle_alpha   90.00
_cell.angle_beta   90.00
_cell.angle_gamma   90.00
#
_symmetry.space_group_name_H-M   'P 1'
#
loop_
_entity.id
_entity.type
_entity.pdbx_description
1 polymer ?
#
loop_
_entity_poly.entity_id
_entity_poly.type
_entity_poly.pdbx_seq_one_letter_code
_entity_poly.pdbx_strand_id
1 'polypeptide(L)' 'MDLDEAASHVEALLFTHEKALSVSELAERLGLTEIEANDAVQRLKRHHQRRSIGALRVTEAGKGWILEIDSRWSDCL' A
#
# COMPACT_ATOMS: atom_id res chain seq x y z
N MET A 1 6.33 -12.70 -10.69
CA MET A 1 6.06 -11.25 -10.66
C MET A 1 7.27 -10.59 -10.04
N ASP A 2 7.78 -9.51 -10.64
CA ASP A 2 8.85 -8.75 -10.00
C ASP A 2 8.31 -7.92 -8.82
N LEU A 3 9.19 -7.43 -7.96
CA LEU A 3 8.79 -6.73 -6.73
C LEU A 3 8.11 -5.38 -7.00
N ASP A 4 8.46 -4.71 -8.10
CA ASP A 4 7.89 -3.42 -8.46
C ASP A 4 6.49 -3.60 -9.06
N GLU A 5 6.31 -4.64 -9.89
CA GLU A 5 5.02 -5.09 -10.41
C GLU A 5 4.09 -5.54 -9.26
N ALA A 6 4.59 -6.30 -8.29
CA ALA A 6 3.82 -6.67 -7.10
C ALA A 6 3.40 -5.43 -6.29
N ALA A 7 4.30 -4.47 -6.11
CA ALA A 7 3.99 -3.22 -5.41
C ALA A 7 2.91 -2.39 -6.12
N SER A 8 2.93 -2.33 -7.46
CA SER A 8 1.87 -1.68 -8.25
C SER A 8 0.51 -2.37 -8.11
N HIS A 9 0.47 -3.71 -8.06
CA HIS A 9 -0.78 -4.44 -7.83
C HIS A 9 -1.32 -4.23 -6.41
N VAL A 10 -0.44 -4.20 -5.40
CA VAL A 10 -0.81 -3.83 -4.03
C VAL A 10 -1.38 -2.42 -3.99
N GLU A 11 -0.75 -1.46 -4.67
CA GLU A 11 -1.25 -0.07 -4.75
C GLU A 11 -2.68 -0.02 -5.32
N ALA A 12 -2.93 -0.72 -6.43
CA ALA A 12 -4.26 -0.78 -7.03
C ALA A 12 -5.32 -1.41 -6.10
N LEU A 13 -4.95 -2.46 -5.37
CA LEU A 13 -5.86 -3.07 -4.38
C LEU A 13 -6.17 -2.13 -3.22
N LEU A 14 -5.14 -1.49 -2.64
CA LEU A 14 -5.31 -0.55 -1.53
C LEU A 14 -6.09 0.70 -1.95
N PHE A 15 -5.91 1.18 -3.19
CA PHE A 15 -6.61 2.34 -3.71
C PHE A 15 -8.10 2.08 -3.94
N THR A 16 -8.47 0.84 -4.32
CA THR A 16 -9.86 0.46 -4.59
C THR A 16 -10.62 -0.02 -3.35
N HIS A 17 -9.93 -0.34 -2.27
CA HIS A 17 -10.55 -0.84 -1.04
C HIS A 17 -10.75 0.28 -0.02
N GLU A 18 -11.96 0.34 0.54
CA GLU A 18 -12.33 1.32 1.58
C GLU A 18 -11.79 0.95 2.98
N LYS A 19 -11.19 -0.23 3.12
CA LYS A 19 -10.71 -0.77 4.40
C LYS A 19 -9.28 -1.26 4.28
N ALA A 20 -8.58 -1.24 5.41
CA ALA A 20 -7.24 -1.78 5.51
C ALA A 20 -7.22 -3.28 5.16
N LEU A 21 -6.25 -3.70 4.34
CA LEU A 21 -6.02 -5.10 3.96
C LEU A 21 -4.80 -5.65 4.69
N SER A 22 -4.96 -6.81 5.33
CA SER A 22 -3.85 -7.54 5.93
C SER A 22 -2.89 -8.10 4.87
N VAL A 23 -1.66 -8.42 5.28
CA VAL A 23 -0.68 -9.07 4.40
C VAL A 23 -1.21 -10.40 3.86
N SER A 24 -1.91 -11.18 4.68
CA SER A 24 -2.50 -12.46 4.27
C SER A 24 -3.58 -12.27 3.21
N GLU A 25 -4.44 -11.26 3.32
CA GLU A 25 -5.46 -10.94 2.30
C GLU A 25 -4.83 -10.47 0.99
N LEU A 26 -3.77 -9.66 1.07
CA LEU A 26 -3.01 -9.23 -0.11
C LEU A 26 -2.34 -10.43 -0.80
N ALA A 27 -1.73 -11.32 -0.01
CA ALA A 27 -1.11 -12.54 -0.50
C ALA A 27 -2.12 -13.45 -1.23
N GLU A 28 -3.27 -13.70 -0.61
CA GLU A 28 -4.35 -14.51 -1.20
C GLU A 28 -4.84 -13.93 -2.52
N ARG A 29 -5.15 -12.63 -2.55
CA ARG A 29 -5.71 -11.96 -3.74
C ARG A 29 -4.74 -11.85 -4.90
N LEU A 30 -3.45 -11.73 -4.62
CA LEU A 30 -2.40 -11.57 -5.62
C LEU A 30 -1.71 -12.90 -5.99
N GLY A 31 -2.09 -14.00 -5.34
CA GLY A 31 -1.42 -15.30 -5.52
C GLY A 31 0.06 -15.27 -5.12
N LEU A 32 0.38 -14.49 -4.08
CA LEU A 32 1.72 -14.30 -3.54
C LEU A 32 1.88 -15.07 -2.23
N THR A 33 3.13 -15.30 -1.83
CA THR A 33 3.43 -15.65 -0.44
C THR A 33 3.28 -14.44 0.48
N GLU A 34 3.08 -14.66 1.78
CA GLU A 34 3.01 -13.55 2.74
C GLU A 34 4.30 -12.72 2.78
N ILE A 35 5.45 -13.36 2.54
CA ILE A 35 6.75 -12.69 2.48
C ILE A 35 6.79 -11.73 1.28
N GLU A 36 6.42 -12.21 0.09
CA GLU A 36 6.39 -11.38 -1.12
C GLU A 36 5.37 -10.24 -1.02
N ALA A 37 4.19 -10.51 -0.45
CA ALA A 37 3.17 -9.49 -0.22
C ALA A 37 3.67 -8.41 0.76
N ASN A 38 4.32 -8.82 1.86
CA ASN A 38 4.91 -7.88 2.81
C ASN A 38 6.04 -7.06 2.16
N ASP A 39 6.93 -7.71 1.40
CA ASP A 39 8.02 -7.03 0.69
C ASP A 39 7.49 -6.01 -0.32
N ALA A 40 6.42 -6.35 -1.05
CA ALA A 40 5.73 -5.46 -1.98
C ALA A 40 5.12 -4.24 -1.26
N VAL A 41 4.47 -4.46 -0.12
CA VAL A 41 3.94 -3.36 0.73
C VAL A 41 5.07 -2.45 1.22
N GLN A 42 6.18 -3.02 1.72
CA GLN A 42 7.33 -2.21 2.16
C GLN A 42 7.98 -1.46 0.99
N ARG A 43 8.02 -2.06 -0.20
CA ARG A 43 8.49 -1.41 -1.43
C ARG A 43 7.62 -0.22 -1.79
N LEU A 44 6.29 -0.39 -1.78
CA LEU A 44 5.33 0.66 -2.06
C LEU A 44 5.42 1.80 -1.04
N LYS A 45 5.49 1.48 0.26
CA LYS A 45 5.67 2.46 1.33
C LYS A 45 6.92 3.33 1.11
N ARG A 46 8.07 2.71 0.80
CA ARG A 46 9.31 3.44 0.49
C ARG A 46 9.18 4.30 -0.76
N HIS A 47 8.43 3.84 -1.76
CA HIS A 47 8.17 4.59 -2.99
C HIS A 47 7.36 5.87 -2.73
N HIS A 48 6.27 5.76 -1.96
CA HIS A 48 5.47 6.93 -1.54
C HIS A 48 6.24 7.89 -0.64
N GLN A 49 7.09 7.38 0.27
CA GLN A 49 7.91 8.23 1.15
C GLN A 49 8.98 9.06 0.41
N ARG A 50 9.59 8.50 -0.64
CA ARG A 50 10.66 9.19 -1.38
C ARG A 50 10.13 10.26 -2.33
N ARG A 51 8.89 10.12 -2.79
CA ARG A 51 8.22 11.14 -3.61
C ARG A 51 7.57 12.14 -2.67
N SER A 52 8.31 13.15 -2.21
CA SER A 52 7.83 14.21 -1.29
C SER A 52 6.67 15.09 -1.84
N ILE A 53 6.09 14.72 -2.97
CA ILE A 53 5.06 15.44 -3.74
C ILE A 53 3.75 14.63 -3.79
N GLY A 54 3.77 13.35 -3.38
CA GLY A 54 2.56 12.52 -3.37
C GLY A 54 1.58 12.95 -2.30
N ALA A 55 0.32 13.21 -2.67
CA ALA A 55 -0.77 13.44 -1.72
C ALA A 55 -1.19 12.16 -0.97
N LEU A 56 -0.66 10.99 -1.37
CA LEU A 56 -1.05 9.68 -0.86
C LEU A 56 0.12 9.03 -0.10
N ARG A 57 -0.20 8.36 1.01
CA ARG A 57 0.74 7.59 1.84
C ARG A 57 0.18 6.19 2.11
N VAL A 58 1.07 5.21 2.13
CA VAL A 58 0.76 3.86 2.64
C VAL A 58 1.02 3.85 4.14
N THR A 59 -0.01 3.51 4.92
CA THR A 59 0.07 3.46 6.38
C THR A 59 -0.51 2.16 6.92
N GLU A 60 -0.09 1.80 8.13
CA GLU A 60 -0.65 0.68 8.86
C GLU A 60 -1.87 1.18 9.65
N ALA A 61 -2.99 0.47 9.53
CA ALA A 61 -4.23 0.73 10.24
C ALA A 61 -4.75 -0.58 10.85
N GLY A 62 -4.66 -0.69 12.17
CA GLY A 62 -5.01 -1.92 12.88
C GLY A 62 -4.06 -3.07 12.54
N LYS A 63 -4.56 -4.09 11.82
CA LYS A 63 -3.79 -5.26 11.38
C LYS A 63 -3.52 -5.28 9.87
N GLY A 64 -3.78 -4.17 9.18
CA GLY A 64 -3.70 -4.09 7.73
C GLY A 64 -3.06 -2.80 7.26
N TRP A 65 -2.95 -2.71 5.95
CA TRP A 65 -2.39 -1.59 5.22
C TRP A 65 -3.50 -0.86 4.48
N ILE A 66 -3.40 0.47 4.45
CA ILE A 66 -4.33 1.34 3.75
C ILE A 66 -3.56 2.46 3.05
N LEU A 67 -4.16 2.98 1.99
CA LEU A 67 -3.66 4.14 1.26
C LEU A 67 -4.52 5.36 1.65
N GLU A 68 -3.89 6.34 2.27
CA GLU A 68 -4.57 7.52 2.83
C GLU A 68 -3.98 8.81 2.26
N ILE A 69 -4.73 9.90 2.35
CA ILE A 69 -4.21 11.22 2.03
C ILE A 69 -3.23 11.65 3.13
N ASP A 70 -2.04 12.11 2.74
CA ASP A 70 -1.09 12.68 3.69
C ASP A 70 -1.71 13.90 4.36
N SER A 71 -1.70 13.92 5.69
CA SER A 71 -2.30 14.97 6.51
C SER A 71 -1.80 16.37 6.18
N ARG A 72 -0.65 16.53 5.51
CA ARG A 72 -0.20 17.82 4.98
C ARG A 72 -1.18 18.46 3.98
N TRP A 73 -2.07 17.66 3.40
CA TRP A 73 -3.10 18.10 2.47
C TRP A 73 -4.50 18.15 3.10
N SER A 74 -4.65 17.92 4.41
CA SER A 74 -5.96 17.91 5.08
C SER A 74 -6.70 19.24 4.94
N ASP A 75 -5.96 20.35 4.91
CA ASP A 75 -6.53 21.70 4.87
C ASP A 75 -6.97 22.13 3.46
N CYS A 76 -6.74 21.29 2.45
CA CYS A 76 -7.10 21.53 1.05
C CYS A 76 -8.39 20.77 0.61
N LEU A 77 -9.03 20.02 1.51
CA LEU A 77 -10.20 19.17 1.24
C LEU A 77 -11.49 19.73 1.84
#